data_AF-A0A7C6F2P3-F1
#
_entry.id   AF-A0A7C6F2P3-F1
#
_cell.length_a   1.000
_cell.length_b   1.000
_cell.length_c   1.000
_cell.angle_alpha   90.00
_cell.angle_beta   90.00
_cell.angle_gamma   90.00
#
_symmetry.space_group_name_H-M   'P 1'
#
loop_
_entity.id
_entity.type
_entity.pdbx_description
1 polymer ?
#
loop_
_entity_poly.entity_id
_entity_poly.type
_entity_poly.pdbx_seq_one_letter_code
_entity_poly.pdbx_strand_id
1 'polypeptide(L)'
;MFATANTVQVPRRKPLFARVGVFGVGHATYWPQFPGLLDVMHNKLETLCRKLSACGVEVVNFGLVDNAQGAYALLPRLQAADLDLVFCDMVTYATSSTFGVIIRNLNIPLVMVALQPLPALDYPRATTYMQLCNDDFCAVPEFAGVAVRMGKRVPPLILGMLENDPIADADLAQWCQIAKVLHALRTARIGLMGHVLEAMLDMHSDPTAITAAFGCHIVQVEPDDLMRHHRDIPESLIAEKMAEILNLFDTPDPQSDPITRRVTEEDLRVAAKAAVALDRLIAEKSLDGLAYYYEGEPGSPMRELMANLIVGNSLLTAAGFPMCGEADLKTCVAMMILDRLEAGGSFAEFHPIDFREGFVLVGHDGPHHINIAEGKPVLRSLDRYHGKPGAGASVEFKIREGPITLLGITQTETGRCKFVVAEGQSVKGPIPATGNTNTRGYFLPDVRTFLRRWVAEGPTHHFALAVGHLADTLRHIAETLTLPCAIVARGND
;
A
#
# COMPACT_ATOMS: atom_id res chain seq x y z
N MET A 1 -5.20 0.08 16.28
CA MET A 1 -4.23 -0.75 17.05
C MET A 1 -4.74 -2.18 17.04
N PHE A 2 -4.13 -3.05 16.23
CA PHE A 2 -4.54 -4.45 16.11
C PHE A 2 -3.95 -5.28 17.25
N ALA A 3 -4.77 -6.14 17.87
CA ALA A 3 -4.35 -7.02 18.96
C ALA A 3 -3.21 -7.95 18.52
N THR A 4 -2.13 -7.97 19.31
CA THR A 4 -0.93 -8.77 19.08
C THR A 4 -1.20 -10.23 19.45
N ALA A 5 -1.50 -11.06 18.45
CA ALA A 5 -1.33 -12.50 18.58
C ALA A 5 0.18 -12.83 18.48
N ASN A 6 0.69 -13.62 19.44
CA ASN A 6 2.07 -14.10 19.61
C ASN A 6 2.69 -14.68 18.33
N THR A 7 3.06 -13.83 17.38
CA THR A 7 3.76 -14.19 16.15
C THR A 7 5.05 -13.39 16.09
N VAL A 8 6.15 -14.06 15.79
CA VAL A 8 7.42 -13.40 15.46
C VAL A 8 7.14 -12.51 14.24
N GLN A 9 7.19 -11.20 14.43
CA GLN A 9 7.00 -10.24 13.36
C GLN A 9 8.30 -10.08 12.59
N VAL A 10 8.25 -10.27 11.28
CA VAL A 10 9.39 -10.00 10.40
C VAL A 10 9.55 -8.48 10.29
N PRO A 11 10.70 -7.91 10.69
CA PRO A 11 10.90 -6.47 10.60
C PRO A 11 10.99 -6.03 9.14
N ARG A 12 10.50 -4.83 8.86
CA ARG A 12 10.56 -4.22 7.53
C ARG A 12 12.01 -3.94 7.12
N ARG A 13 12.37 -4.23 5.86
CA ARG A 13 13.73 -3.97 5.34
C ARG A 13 14.05 -2.48 5.23
N LYS A 14 13.06 -1.66 4.86
CA LYS A 14 13.21 -0.23 4.60
C LYS A 14 12.11 0.54 5.32
N PRO A 15 12.43 1.42 6.30
CA PRO A 15 11.43 2.24 6.98
C PRO A 15 10.55 3.04 6.01
N LEU A 16 9.29 3.26 6.39
CA LEU A 16 8.42 4.16 5.63
C LEU A 16 8.89 5.59 5.80
N PHE A 17 8.80 6.36 4.71
CA PHE A 17 9.18 7.76 4.68
C PHE A 17 8.24 8.51 3.74
N ALA A 18 7.95 9.75 4.10
CA ALA A 18 7.37 10.75 3.22
C ALA A 18 7.79 12.14 3.69
N ARG A 19 7.91 13.06 2.75
CA ARG A 19 8.08 14.49 3.00
C ARG A 19 6.84 15.25 2.59
N VAL A 20 6.21 15.94 3.53
CA VAL A 20 5.01 16.73 3.31
C VAL A 20 5.29 18.22 3.49
N GLY A 21 4.75 19.05 2.60
CA GLY A 21 4.77 20.50 2.76
C GLY A 21 3.55 21.00 3.50
N VAL A 22 3.71 22.04 4.32
CA VAL A 22 2.58 22.71 4.97
C VAL A 22 2.72 24.21 4.74
N PHE A 23 1.65 24.86 4.29
CA PHE A 23 1.55 26.32 4.30
C PHE A 23 0.18 26.74 4.80
N GLY A 24 0.15 27.77 5.63
CA GLY A 24 -1.10 28.39 6.08
C GLY A 24 -1.58 29.44 5.08
N VAL A 25 -2.88 29.68 5.02
CA VAL A 25 -3.46 30.82 4.30
C VAL A 25 -4.22 31.76 5.22
N GLY A 26 -4.05 33.07 5.02
CA GLY A 26 -4.77 34.10 5.78
C GLY A 26 -5.15 35.30 4.92
N HIS A 27 -5.62 36.36 5.56
CA HIS A 27 -6.00 37.60 4.88
C HIS A 27 -5.27 38.80 5.46
N ALA A 28 -4.37 39.39 4.67
CA ALA A 28 -3.48 40.47 5.10
C ALA A 28 -4.20 41.67 5.74
N THR A 29 -5.43 41.95 5.32
CA THR A 29 -6.27 43.02 5.86
C THR A 29 -6.57 42.87 7.36
N TYR A 30 -6.61 41.64 7.88
CA TYR A 30 -6.95 41.38 9.27
C TYR A 30 -5.85 41.77 10.26
N TRP A 31 -4.58 41.67 9.87
CA TRP A 31 -3.45 41.87 10.79
C TRP A 31 -3.41 43.25 11.45
N PRO A 32 -3.57 44.38 10.74
CA PRO A 32 -3.64 45.69 11.37
C PRO A 32 -4.99 45.96 12.07
N GLN A 33 -6.05 45.23 11.70
CA GLN A 33 -7.40 45.42 12.27
C GLN A 33 -7.56 44.73 13.63
N PHE A 34 -6.89 43.60 13.83
CA PHE A 34 -7.07 42.73 14.98
C PHE A 34 -5.70 42.38 15.61
N PRO A 35 -5.19 43.21 16.55
CA PRO A 35 -3.92 42.96 17.22
C PRO A 35 -3.85 41.56 17.87
N GLY A 36 -2.76 40.83 17.64
CA GLY A 36 -2.53 39.48 18.17
C GLY A 36 -3.12 38.34 17.32
N LEU A 37 -3.98 38.62 16.33
CA LEU A 37 -4.60 37.58 15.51
C LEU A 37 -3.58 36.79 14.69
N LEU A 38 -2.59 37.48 14.11
CA LEU A 38 -1.53 36.84 13.31
C LEU A 38 -0.73 35.81 14.13
N ASP A 39 -0.44 36.10 15.40
CA ASP A 39 0.24 35.17 16.30
C ASP A 39 -0.62 33.92 16.56
N VAL A 40 -1.94 34.09 16.70
CA VAL A 40 -2.87 32.94 16.80
C VAL A 40 -2.81 32.08 15.54
N MET A 41 -2.77 32.69 14.35
CA MET A 41 -2.69 31.95 13.08
C MET A 41 -1.40 31.12 12.98
N HIS A 42 -0.26 31.69 13.40
CA HIS A 42 1.01 30.96 13.47
C HIS A 42 0.93 29.79 14.45
N ASN A 43 0.33 29.96 15.62
CA ASN A 43 0.16 28.89 16.61
C ASN A 43 -0.72 27.74 16.08
N LYS A 44 -1.78 28.05 15.32
CA LYS A 44 -2.63 27.05 14.66
C LYS A 44 -1.82 26.23 13.65
N LEU A 45 -1.08 26.91 12.78
CA LEU A 45 -0.21 26.28 11.79
C LEU A 45 0.87 25.38 12.43
N GLU A 46 1.51 25.85 13.51
CA GLU A 46 2.48 25.05 14.26
C GLU A 46 1.84 23.80 14.91
N THR A 47 0.59 23.92 15.35
CA THR A 47 -0.16 22.80 15.93
C THR A 47 -0.45 21.74 14.89
N LEU A 48 -0.87 22.12 13.68
CA LEU A 48 -1.00 21.19 12.56
C LEU A 48 0.34 20.51 12.24
N CYS A 49 1.44 21.27 12.17
CA CYS A 49 2.78 20.71 11.90
C CYS A 49 3.19 19.65 12.94
N ARG A 50 2.89 19.87 14.22
CA ARG A 50 3.14 18.89 15.29
C ARG A 50 2.31 17.63 15.11
N LYS A 51 1.03 17.76 14.77
CA LYS A 51 0.13 16.61 14.51
C LYS A 51 0.65 15.77 13.34
N LEU A 52 1.00 16.41 12.22
CA LEU A 52 1.57 15.73 11.05
C LEU A 52 2.90 15.04 11.38
N SER A 53 3.79 15.71 12.12
CA SER A 53 5.08 15.12 12.53
C SER A 53 4.88 13.87 13.39
N ALA A 54 3.86 13.85 14.26
CA ALA A 54 3.50 12.69 15.08
C ALA A 54 3.02 11.48 14.25
N CYS A 55 2.58 11.69 13.00
CA CYS A 55 2.24 10.62 12.05
C CYS A 55 3.47 10.00 11.36
N GLY A 56 4.69 10.44 11.71
CA GLY A 56 5.94 9.87 11.21
C GLY A 56 6.28 10.27 9.78
N VAL A 57 6.01 11.53 9.40
CA VAL A 57 6.43 12.15 8.14
C VAL A 57 7.37 13.31 8.39
N GLU A 58 8.26 13.61 7.44
CA GLU A 58 9.07 14.83 7.47
C GLU A 58 8.18 16.02 7.07
N VAL A 59 8.04 17.00 7.97
CA VAL A 59 7.21 18.18 7.73
C VAL A 59 8.08 19.38 7.36
N VAL A 60 7.83 19.96 6.18
CA VAL A 60 8.42 21.23 5.74
C VAL A 60 7.38 22.34 5.87
N ASN A 61 7.52 23.18 6.89
CA ASN A 61 6.64 24.34 7.10
C ASN A 61 7.13 25.54 6.25
N PHE A 62 6.27 26.01 5.34
CA PHE A 62 6.55 27.14 4.46
C PHE A 62 6.05 28.49 4.97
N GLY A 63 5.36 28.49 6.11
CA GLY A 63 4.80 29.68 6.74
C GLY A 63 3.40 30.04 6.24
N LEU A 64 2.96 31.24 6.59
CA LEU A 64 1.66 31.80 6.24
C LEU A 64 1.73 32.60 4.93
N VAL A 65 0.75 32.42 4.05
CA VAL A 65 0.55 33.20 2.82
C VAL A 65 -0.77 33.95 2.90
N ASP A 66 -0.72 35.28 2.80
CA ASP A 66 -1.88 36.14 3.06
C ASP A 66 -2.23 37.10 1.90
N ASN A 67 -1.47 37.02 0.80
CA ASN A 67 -1.65 37.79 -0.42
C ASN A 67 -1.14 37.04 -1.66
N ALA A 68 -1.48 37.57 -2.84
CA ALA A 68 -1.11 36.98 -4.13
C ALA A 68 0.41 36.92 -4.34
N GLN A 69 1.15 38.00 -4.04
CA GLN A 69 2.60 38.04 -4.24
C GLN A 69 3.31 36.93 -3.44
N GLY A 70 2.87 36.70 -2.20
CA GLY A 70 3.35 35.61 -1.35
C GLY A 70 3.12 34.23 -1.96
N ALA A 71 1.95 33.99 -2.57
CA ALA A 71 1.64 32.72 -3.23
C ALA A 71 2.53 32.46 -4.45
N TYR A 72 2.78 33.48 -5.27
CA TYR A 72 3.70 33.38 -6.41
C TYR A 72 5.15 33.13 -5.95
N ALA A 73 5.57 33.76 -4.86
CA ALA A 73 6.90 33.53 -4.27
C ALA A 73 7.04 32.15 -3.61
N LEU A 74 5.94 31.59 -3.10
CA LEU A 74 5.92 30.27 -2.46
C LEU A 74 6.03 29.12 -3.48
N LEU A 75 5.37 29.22 -4.64
CA LEU A 75 5.33 28.15 -5.64
C LEU A 75 6.71 27.52 -5.98
N PRO A 76 7.77 28.29 -6.33
CA PRO A 76 9.07 27.70 -6.65
C PRO A 76 9.71 26.99 -5.44
N ARG A 77 9.42 27.44 -4.21
CA ARG A 77 9.91 26.78 -2.98
C ARG A 77 9.21 25.44 -2.75
N LEU A 78 7.90 25.36 -2.98
CA LEU A 78 7.15 24.10 -2.93
C LEU A 78 7.69 23.10 -3.97
N GLN A 79 7.93 23.57 -5.20
CA GLN A 79 8.43 22.72 -6.29
C GLN A 79 9.87 22.23 -6.03
N ALA A 80 10.71 23.03 -5.38
CA ALA A 80 12.10 22.67 -5.09
C ALA A 80 12.27 21.73 -3.89
N ALA A 81 11.26 21.58 -3.03
CA ALA A 81 11.39 20.87 -1.77
C ALA A 81 11.27 19.33 -1.85
N ASP A 82 11.04 18.79 -3.06
CA ASP A 82 10.84 17.35 -3.30
C ASP A 82 9.81 16.73 -2.36
N LEU A 83 8.60 17.29 -2.39
CA LEU A 83 7.49 16.89 -1.53
C LEU A 83 6.67 15.77 -2.18
N ASP A 84 6.17 14.86 -1.37
CA ASP A 84 5.24 13.80 -1.79
C ASP A 84 3.79 14.28 -1.78
N LEU A 85 3.46 15.26 -0.91
CA LEU A 85 2.14 15.85 -0.74
C LEU A 85 2.23 17.23 -0.07
N VAL A 86 1.24 18.10 -0.29
CA VAL A 86 1.13 19.42 0.38
C VAL A 86 -0.18 19.54 1.15
N PHE A 87 -0.11 20.04 2.38
CA PHE A 87 -1.26 20.51 3.15
C PHE A 87 -1.38 22.04 3.05
N CYS A 88 -2.55 22.50 2.64
CA CYS A 88 -2.96 23.91 2.67
C CYS A 88 -3.84 24.11 3.90
N ASP A 89 -3.34 24.82 4.91
CA ASP A 89 -4.01 25.02 6.19
C ASP A 89 -4.79 26.34 6.20
N MET A 90 -6.12 26.26 6.29
CA MET A 90 -6.99 27.43 6.34
C MET A 90 -7.10 27.90 7.78
N VAL A 91 -6.09 28.62 8.24
CA VAL A 91 -6.04 29.10 9.63
C VAL A 91 -7.09 30.20 9.92
N THR A 92 -7.64 30.85 8.90
CA THR A 92 -8.76 31.79 8.96
C THR A 92 -9.32 32.01 7.54
N TYR A 93 -10.19 33.01 7.32
CA TYR A 93 -10.54 33.41 5.96
C TYR A 93 -9.30 33.87 5.17
N ALA A 94 -9.21 33.43 3.92
CA ALA A 94 -8.20 33.86 2.97
C ALA A 94 -8.86 34.02 1.59
N THR A 95 -8.38 34.96 0.79
CA THR A 95 -8.82 35.08 -0.60
C THR A 95 -8.16 34.00 -1.45
N SER A 96 -8.87 33.46 -2.45
CA SER A 96 -8.32 32.46 -3.38
C SER A 96 -7.09 32.91 -4.17
N SER A 97 -6.73 34.20 -4.12
CA SER A 97 -5.47 34.72 -4.66
C SER A 97 -4.22 34.11 -3.99
N THR A 98 -4.34 33.61 -2.75
CA THR A 98 -3.24 32.92 -2.04
C THR A 98 -3.05 31.48 -2.49
N PHE A 99 -3.98 30.94 -3.29
CA PHE A 99 -4.06 29.52 -3.64
C PHE A 99 -4.03 29.26 -5.15
N GLY A 100 -4.67 30.12 -5.95
CA GLY A 100 -4.93 29.86 -7.36
C GLY A 100 -3.67 29.57 -8.20
N VAL A 101 -2.56 30.28 -7.96
CA VAL A 101 -1.29 30.03 -8.65
C VAL A 101 -0.65 28.72 -8.22
N ILE A 102 -0.81 28.33 -6.96
CA ILE A 102 -0.25 27.09 -6.40
C ILE A 102 -0.98 25.90 -7.00
N ILE A 103 -2.30 25.81 -6.85
CA ILE A 103 -3.07 24.65 -7.33
C ILE A 103 -2.96 24.45 -8.84
N ARG A 104 -2.86 25.54 -9.61
CA ARG A 104 -2.73 25.48 -11.07
C ARG A 104 -1.41 24.82 -11.50
N ASN A 105 -0.31 25.16 -10.83
CA ASN A 105 1.06 24.84 -11.29
C ASN A 105 1.75 23.76 -10.47
N LEU A 106 1.18 23.34 -9.35
CA LEU A 106 1.68 22.21 -8.57
C LEU A 106 1.27 20.90 -9.24
N ASN A 107 2.25 20.00 -9.40
CA ASN A 107 2.09 18.69 -10.04
C ASN A 107 2.03 17.53 -9.03
N ILE A 108 2.10 17.86 -7.74
CA ILE A 108 1.93 16.93 -6.64
C ILE A 108 0.58 17.17 -5.96
N PRO A 109 0.09 16.21 -5.16
CA PRO A 109 -1.22 16.29 -4.53
C PRO A 109 -1.26 17.38 -3.46
N LEU A 110 -2.42 18.02 -3.33
CA LEU A 110 -2.70 19.00 -2.29
C LEU A 110 -3.94 18.57 -1.51
N VAL A 111 -3.90 18.71 -0.20
CA VAL A 111 -5.02 18.47 0.73
C VAL A 111 -5.32 19.79 1.46
N MET A 112 -6.59 20.15 1.49
CA MET A 112 -7.09 21.28 2.26
C MET A 112 -7.35 20.84 3.71
N VAL A 113 -6.89 21.61 4.70
CA VAL A 113 -7.12 21.40 6.12
C VAL A 113 -7.84 22.61 6.74
N ALA A 114 -9.04 22.41 7.27
CA ALA A 114 -9.81 23.44 7.98
C ALA A 114 -10.15 22.94 9.39
N LEU A 115 -9.33 23.32 10.37
CA LEU A 115 -9.44 22.83 11.75
C LEU A 115 -9.66 23.98 12.72
N GLN A 116 -10.93 24.18 13.11
CA GLN A 116 -11.27 25.28 14.03
C GLN A 116 -10.86 24.93 15.47
N PRO A 117 -10.37 25.89 16.28
CA PRO A 117 -10.00 25.62 17.67
C PRO A 117 -11.17 25.26 18.59
N LEU A 118 -12.32 25.93 18.46
CA LEU A 118 -13.45 25.75 19.37
C LEU A 118 -14.45 24.69 18.85
N PRO A 119 -15.08 23.91 19.74
CA PRO A 119 -16.18 23.03 19.35
C PRO A 119 -17.44 23.81 18.93
N ALA A 120 -17.61 25.02 19.48
CA ALA A 120 -18.65 25.98 19.13
C ALA A 120 -18.23 27.39 19.59
N LEU A 121 -18.73 28.42 18.92
CA LEU A 121 -18.59 29.80 19.38
C LEU A 121 -19.40 30.02 20.66
N ASP A 122 -18.87 30.83 21.58
CA ASP A 122 -19.63 31.37 22.72
C ASP A 122 -20.53 32.50 22.21
N TYR A 123 -21.67 32.15 21.59
CA TYR A 123 -22.52 33.13 20.88
C TYR A 123 -22.86 34.40 21.68
N PRO A 124 -23.21 34.33 22.99
CA PRO A 124 -23.48 35.53 23.79
C PRO A 124 -22.26 36.44 23.99
N ARG A 125 -21.04 35.90 23.92
CA ARG A 125 -19.78 36.63 24.14
C ARG A 125 -18.91 36.70 22.89
N ALA A 126 -19.42 36.23 21.75
CA ALA A 126 -18.68 36.16 20.51
C ALA A 126 -18.29 37.56 20.06
N THR A 127 -17.03 37.69 19.67
CA THR A 127 -16.48 38.90 19.05
C THR A 127 -16.04 38.55 17.65
N THR A 128 -15.85 39.55 16.78
CA THR A 128 -15.24 39.32 15.47
C THR A 128 -13.86 38.66 15.61
N TYR A 129 -13.07 39.02 16.64
CA TYR A 129 -11.80 38.35 16.90
C TYR A 129 -11.98 36.85 17.15
N MET A 130 -12.94 36.46 18.00
CA MET A 130 -13.26 35.05 18.25
C MET A 130 -13.72 34.35 16.98
N GLN A 131 -14.55 35.02 16.17
CA GLN A 131 -15.00 34.49 14.89
C GLN A 131 -13.82 34.23 13.95
N LEU A 132 -12.93 35.21 13.75
CA LEU A 132 -11.76 35.09 12.87
C LEU A 132 -10.78 34.00 13.30
N CYS A 133 -10.70 33.69 14.60
CA CYS A 133 -9.93 32.55 15.11
C CYS A 133 -10.54 31.18 14.74
N ASN A 134 -11.81 31.12 14.35
CA ASN A 134 -12.57 29.89 14.06
C ASN A 134 -13.17 29.86 12.63
N ASP A 135 -12.92 30.87 11.79
CA ASP A 135 -13.41 30.97 10.41
C ASP A 135 -12.60 30.14 9.39
N ASP A 136 -12.05 28.99 9.82
CA ASP A 136 -11.19 28.11 9.03
C ASP A 136 -11.89 27.57 7.77
N PHE A 137 -13.17 27.23 7.87
CA PHE A 137 -13.92 26.68 6.73
C PHE A 137 -14.34 27.75 5.71
N CYS A 138 -14.36 29.03 6.09
CA CYS A 138 -14.99 30.09 5.29
C CYS A 138 -14.44 30.19 3.86
N ALA A 139 -13.13 30.06 3.68
CA ALA A 139 -12.46 30.17 2.38
C ALA A 139 -12.51 28.88 1.54
N VAL A 140 -12.85 27.74 2.14
CA VAL A 140 -12.76 26.43 1.49
C VAL A 140 -13.62 26.33 0.21
N PRO A 141 -14.90 26.77 0.19
CA PRO A 141 -15.69 26.76 -1.04
C PRO A 141 -15.14 27.66 -2.14
N GLU A 142 -14.54 28.80 -1.78
CA GLU A 142 -13.89 29.71 -2.73
C GLU A 142 -12.70 29.02 -3.41
N PHE A 143 -11.87 28.32 -2.63
CA PHE A 143 -10.68 27.60 -3.12
C PHE A 143 -11.08 26.41 -3.98
N ALA A 144 -12.08 25.63 -3.55
CA ALA A 144 -12.63 24.52 -4.33
C ALA A 144 -13.14 25.00 -5.70
N GLY A 145 -13.92 26.09 -5.72
CA GLY A 145 -14.40 26.68 -6.97
C GLY A 145 -13.27 27.14 -7.90
N VAL A 146 -12.20 27.72 -7.34
CA VAL A 146 -11.02 28.10 -8.12
C VAL A 146 -10.24 26.89 -8.65
N ALA A 147 -10.09 25.82 -7.88
CA ALA A 147 -9.42 24.60 -8.34
C ALA A 147 -10.08 24.04 -9.62
N VAL A 148 -11.41 23.95 -9.63
CA VAL A 148 -12.19 23.53 -10.81
C VAL A 148 -11.93 24.45 -12.00
N ARG A 149 -11.98 25.77 -11.79
CA ARG A 149 -11.73 26.76 -12.85
C ARG A 149 -10.28 26.76 -13.36
N MET A 150 -9.34 26.23 -12.58
CA MET A 150 -7.95 26.01 -12.98
C MET A 150 -7.72 24.65 -13.65
N GLY A 151 -8.78 23.89 -13.95
CA GLY A 151 -8.70 22.59 -14.61
C GLY A 151 -8.18 21.47 -13.71
N LYS A 152 -8.25 21.65 -12.39
CA LYS A 152 -7.83 20.67 -11.39
C LYS A 152 -9.06 20.07 -10.71
N ARG A 153 -8.90 18.87 -10.15
CA ARG A 153 -9.91 18.31 -9.23
C ARG A 153 -9.95 19.15 -7.95
N VAL A 154 -11.10 19.19 -7.31
CA VAL A 154 -11.21 19.80 -5.97
C VAL A 154 -10.29 19.00 -5.02
N PRO A 155 -9.36 19.66 -4.32
CA PRO A 155 -8.54 18.99 -3.31
C PRO A 155 -9.42 18.34 -2.24
N PRO A 156 -9.05 17.17 -1.73
CA PRO A 156 -9.67 16.59 -0.54
C PRO A 156 -9.60 17.56 0.64
N LEU A 157 -10.61 17.50 1.51
CA LEU A 157 -10.74 18.36 2.67
C LEU A 157 -10.70 17.52 3.96
N ILE A 158 -9.83 17.92 4.88
CA ILE A 158 -9.87 17.53 6.29
C ILE A 158 -10.60 18.63 7.04
N LEU A 159 -11.67 18.29 7.75
CA LEU A 159 -12.54 19.22 8.45
C LEU A 159 -12.80 18.73 9.87
N GLY A 160 -12.66 19.60 10.86
CA GLY A 160 -12.91 19.25 12.25
C GLY A 160 -12.39 20.28 13.24
N MET A 161 -12.07 19.84 14.45
CA MET A 161 -11.41 20.68 15.45
C MET A 161 -9.89 20.54 15.42
N LEU A 162 -9.19 21.63 15.74
CA LEU A 162 -7.74 21.65 15.81
C LEU A 162 -7.19 20.69 16.86
N GLU A 163 -7.86 20.57 18.00
CA GLU A 163 -7.48 19.66 19.09
C GLU A 163 -8.67 18.81 19.52
N ASN A 164 -8.36 17.63 20.09
CA ASN A 164 -9.34 16.72 20.67
C ASN A 164 -10.43 16.23 19.70
N ASP A 165 -10.06 16.04 18.43
CA ASP A 165 -10.95 15.51 17.39
C ASP A 165 -10.35 14.25 16.76
N PRO A 166 -10.76 13.06 17.24
CA PRO A 166 -10.27 11.78 16.71
C PRO A 166 -10.59 11.56 15.23
N ILE A 167 -11.61 12.22 14.68
CA ILE A 167 -11.99 12.09 13.26
C ILE A 167 -10.97 12.85 12.41
N ALA A 168 -10.72 14.12 12.73
CA ALA A 168 -9.71 14.91 12.05
C ALA A 168 -8.30 14.33 12.21
N ASP A 169 -7.97 13.78 13.38
CA ASP A 169 -6.68 13.12 13.62
C ASP A 169 -6.53 11.84 12.78
N ALA A 170 -7.60 11.08 12.58
CA ALA A 170 -7.60 9.91 11.69
C ALA A 170 -7.42 10.31 10.22
N ASP A 171 -8.08 11.38 9.76
CA ASP A 171 -7.94 11.90 8.41
C ASP A 171 -6.50 12.41 8.14
N LEU A 172 -5.90 13.15 9.08
CA LEU A 172 -4.50 13.58 9.00
C LEU A 172 -3.55 12.37 8.90
N ALA A 173 -3.76 11.36 9.75
CA ALA A 173 -2.98 10.14 9.73
C ALA A 173 -3.13 9.37 8.40
N GLN A 174 -4.35 9.28 7.86
CA GLN A 174 -4.63 8.65 6.57
C GLN A 174 -3.86 9.34 5.44
N TRP A 175 -3.91 10.68 5.35
CA TRP A 175 -3.20 11.42 4.32
C TRP A 175 -1.68 11.36 4.46
N CYS A 176 -1.15 11.30 5.69
CA CYS A 176 0.26 11.01 5.94
C CYS A 176 0.64 9.60 5.44
N GLN A 177 -0.24 8.62 5.60
CA GLN A 177 0.00 7.27 5.09
C GLN A 177 -0.04 7.21 3.56
N ILE A 178 -0.99 7.92 2.94
CA ILE A 178 -1.05 8.09 1.48
C ILE A 178 0.25 8.72 0.97
N ALA A 179 0.80 9.74 1.64
CA ALA A 179 2.08 10.33 1.27
C ALA A 179 3.23 9.30 1.27
N LYS A 180 3.27 8.38 2.24
CA LYS A 180 4.26 7.27 2.30
C LYS A 180 4.10 6.29 1.14
N VAL A 181 2.86 6.00 0.73
CA VAL A 181 2.58 5.18 -0.47
C VAL A 181 3.11 5.86 -1.72
N LEU A 182 2.79 7.14 -1.92
CA LEU A 182 3.23 7.92 -3.09
C LEU A 182 4.76 8.00 -3.17
N HIS A 183 5.41 8.26 -2.04
CA HIS A 183 6.86 8.28 -1.93
C HIS A 183 7.48 6.94 -2.38
N ALA A 184 6.95 5.84 -1.83
CA ALA A 184 7.44 4.51 -2.14
C ALA A 184 7.27 4.17 -3.63
N LEU A 185 6.10 4.41 -4.21
CA LEU A 185 5.84 4.16 -5.62
C LEU A 185 6.77 4.97 -6.53
N ARG A 186 6.90 6.28 -6.27
CA ARG A 186 7.74 7.19 -7.06
C ARG A 186 9.22 6.83 -7.05
N THR A 187 9.70 6.23 -5.95
CA THR A 187 11.13 5.94 -5.76
C THR A 187 11.47 4.46 -5.92
N ALA A 188 10.46 3.59 -6.04
CA ALA A 188 10.65 2.15 -6.07
C ALA A 188 11.42 1.68 -7.30
N ARG A 189 12.28 0.69 -7.08
CA ARG A 189 12.93 -0.11 -8.12
C ARG A 189 12.36 -1.52 -8.10
N ILE A 190 11.46 -1.83 -9.03
CA ILE A 190 10.80 -3.14 -9.07
C ILE A 190 11.50 -4.01 -10.12
N GLY A 191 12.02 -5.15 -9.69
CA GLY A 191 12.59 -6.14 -10.60
C GLY A 191 11.50 -6.83 -11.42
N LEU A 192 11.76 -7.03 -12.71
CA LEU A 192 11.00 -7.90 -13.59
C LEU A 192 11.96 -8.99 -14.09
N MET A 193 11.75 -10.22 -13.62
CA MET A 193 12.65 -11.35 -13.89
C MET A 193 11.99 -12.43 -14.75
N GLY A 194 12.63 -12.73 -15.88
CA GLY A 194 12.12 -13.73 -16.84
C GLY A 194 10.95 -13.20 -17.65
N HIS A 195 9.85 -13.95 -17.73
CA HIS A 195 8.71 -13.64 -18.60
C HIS A 195 7.38 -14.06 -17.96
N VAL A 196 6.27 -13.59 -18.51
CA VAL A 196 4.92 -14.06 -18.11
C VAL A 196 4.76 -15.53 -18.49
N LEU A 197 4.04 -16.31 -17.67
CA LEU A 197 3.69 -17.69 -18.00
C LEU A 197 2.96 -17.73 -19.35
N GLU A 198 3.37 -18.66 -20.22
CA GLU A 198 2.81 -18.77 -21.57
C GLU A 198 1.27 -18.89 -21.50
N ALA A 199 0.58 -18.12 -22.36
CA ALA A 199 -0.88 -18.00 -22.44
C ALA A 199 -1.62 -17.21 -21.32
N MET A 200 -0.95 -16.67 -20.29
CA MET A 200 -1.59 -15.78 -19.30
C MET A 200 -1.72 -14.33 -19.79
N LEU A 201 -2.65 -14.09 -20.71
CA LEU A 201 -2.81 -12.80 -21.39
C LEU A 201 -3.14 -11.63 -20.46
N ASP A 202 -3.79 -11.88 -19.33
CA ASP A 202 -4.13 -10.84 -18.35
C ASP A 202 -2.93 -10.40 -17.50
N MET A 203 -1.87 -11.21 -17.43
CA MET A 203 -0.65 -10.92 -16.67
C MET A 203 0.31 -9.97 -17.39
N HIS A 204 0.26 -9.93 -18.73
CA HIS A 204 1.09 -9.03 -19.52
C HIS A 204 0.96 -7.57 -19.08
N SER A 205 2.07 -6.85 -19.11
CA SER A 205 2.16 -5.44 -18.76
C SER A 205 3.25 -4.77 -19.58
N ASP A 206 3.04 -3.52 -19.93
CA ASP A 206 4.08 -2.64 -20.44
C ASP A 206 4.81 -2.00 -19.25
N PRO A 207 6.10 -2.30 -19.02
CA PRO A 207 6.89 -1.66 -17.96
C PRO A 207 6.84 -0.12 -18.02
N THR A 208 6.77 0.44 -19.22
CA THR A 208 6.69 1.89 -19.44
C THR A 208 5.37 2.45 -18.92
N ALA A 209 4.25 1.74 -19.17
CA ALA A 209 2.94 2.13 -18.66
C ALA A 209 2.88 2.08 -17.12
N ILE A 210 3.53 1.09 -16.50
CA ILE A 210 3.65 1.01 -15.03
C ILE A 210 4.46 2.18 -14.49
N THR A 211 5.63 2.47 -15.08
CA THR A 211 6.43 3.65 -14.71
C THR A 211 5.64 4.95 -14.90
N ALA A 212 4.88 5.09 -15.99
CA ALA A 212 4.08 6.29 -16.24
C ALA A 212 2.94 6.46 -15.22
N ALA A 213 2.33 5.36 -14.76
CA ALA A 213 1.22 5.40 -13.81
C ALA A 213 1.68 5.63 -12.35
N PHE A 214 2.81 5.05 -11.95
CA PHE A 214 3.23 4.98 -10.54
C PHE A 214 4.55 5.69 -10.24
N GLY A 215 5.35 6.01 -11.25
CA GLY A 215 6.66 6.65 -11.11
C GLY A 215 7.83 5.69 -10.83
N CYS A 216 7.56 4.41 -10.55
CA CYS A 216 8.60 3.43 -10.24
C CYS A 216 9.48 3.11 -11.46
N HIS A 217 10.72 2.71 -11.20
CA HIS A 217 11.63 2.19 -12.22
C HIS A 217 11.55 0.67 -12.29
N ILE A 218 11.24 0.14 -13.49
CA ILE A 218 11.21 -1.31 -13.72
C ILE A 218 12.61 -1.77 -14.15
N VAL A 219 13.25 -2.58 -13.31
CA VAL A 219 14.58 -3.13 -13.52
C VAL A 219 14.44 -4.48 -14.21
N GLN A 220 15.04 -4.62 -15.39
CA GLN A 220 15.16 -5.94 -16.02
C GLN A 220 16.17 -6.79 -15.24
N VAL A 221 15.75 -7.98 -14.84
CA VAL A 221 16.54 -8.91 -14.04
C VAL A 221 16.64 -10.23 -14.79
N GLU A 222 17.85 -10.71 -15.01
CA GLU A 222 18.03 -12.01 -15.64
C GLU A 222 17.98 -13.12 -14.57
N PRO A 223 17.36 -14.28 -14.83
CA PRO A 223 17.44 -15.42 -13.92
C PRO A 223 18.89 -15.82 -13.57
N ASP A 224 19.82 -15.63 -14.51
CA ASP A 224 21.25 -15.85 -14.29
C ASP A 224 21.88 -14.90 -13.25
N ASP A 225 21.31 -13.71 -13.04
CA ASP A 225 21.74 -12.81 -11.97
C ASP A 225 21.49 -13.46 -10.60
N LEU A 226 20.33 -14.11 -10.43
CA LEU A 226 20.00 -14.84 -9.20
C LEU A 226 20.88 -16.10 -9.06
N MET A 227 21.06 -16.84 -10.15
CA MET A 227 21.91 -18.04 -10.18
C MET A 227 23.34 -17.74 -9.74
N ARG A 228 23.91 -16.60 -10.14
CA ARG A 228 25.24 -16.17 -9.71
C ARG A 228 25.33 -16.02 -8.18
N HIS A 229 24.31 -15.49 -7.51
CA HIS A 229 24.26 -15.37 -6.05
C HIS A 229 24.00 -16.70 -5.33
N HIS A 230 23.36 -17.64 -6.04
CA HIS A 230 23.09 -18.99 -5.55
C HIS A 230 24.32 -19.90 -5.56
N ARG A 231 25.34 -19.59 -6.39
CA ARG A 231 26.61 -20.31 -6.41
C ARG A 231 27.45 -19.98 -5.16
N ASP A 232 28.13 -20.99 -4.64
CA ASP A 232 29.14 -20.87 -3.58
C ASP A 232 28.71 -20.06 -2.33
N ILE A 233 27.45 -20.25 -1.90
CA ILE A 233 26.98 -19.68 -0.63
C ILE A 233 27.67 -20.42 0.54
N PRO A 234 28.30 -19.71 1.49
CA PRO A 234 28.85 -20.31 2.69
C PRO A 234 27.81 -21.09 3.49
N GLU A 235 28.18 -22.28 3.95
CA GLU A 235 27.30 -23.18 4.71
C GLU A 235 26.72 -22.52 5.96
N SER A 236 27.49 -21.63 6.62
CA SER A 236 27.02 -20.89 7.79
C SER A 236 25.81 -20.00 7.50
N LEU A 237 25.75 -19.35 6.34
CA LEU A 237 24.62 -18.50 5.96
C LEU A 237 23.37 -19.33 5.64
N ILE A 238 23.56 -20.52 5.06
CA ILE A 238 22.47 -21.46 4.81
C ILE A 238 21.90 -21.94 6.15
N ALA A 239 22.76 -22.36 7.08
CA ALA A 239 22.36 -22.81 8.41
C ALA A 239 21.63 -21.72 9.23
N GLU A 240 22.12 -20.46 9.19
CA GLU A 240 21.45 -19.32 9.81
C GLU A 240 20.05 -19.09 9.23
N LYS A 241 19.91 -19.14 7.90
CA LYS A 241 18.63 -18.97 7.23
C LYS A 241 17.67 -20.13 7.51
N MET A 242 18.16 -21.37 7.60
CA MET A 242 17.34 -22.52 8.02
C MET A 242 16.80 -22.33 9.44
N ALA A 243 17.62 -21.85 10.38
CA ALA A 243 17.20 -21.56 11.74
C ALA A 243 16.15 -20.43 11.79
N GLU A 244 16.32 -19.38 10.99
CA GLU A 244 15.32 -18.31 10.82
C GLU A 244 13.98 -18.87 10.35
N ILE A 245 13.98 -19.71 9.31
CA ILE A 245 12.77 -20.36 8.77
C ILE A 245 12.10 -21.21 9.84
N LEU A 246 12.84 -22.08 10.53
CA LEU A 246 12.26 -22.95 11.58
C LEU A 246 11.71 -22.18 12.79
N ASN A 247 12.24 -20.98 13.06
CA ASN A 247 11.69 -20.11 14.10
C ASN A 247 10.34 -19.49 13.69
N LEU A 248 10.17 -19.19 12.40
CA LEU A 248 8.97 -18.53 11.86
C LEU A 248 7.83 -19.51 11.54
N PHE A 249 8.15 -20.73 11.12
CA PHE A 249 7.17 -21.71 10.65
C PHE A 249 7.01 -22.91 11.59
N ASP A 250 5.81 -23.48 11.63
CA ASP A 250 5.56 -24.82 12.17
C ASP A 250 5.72 -25.89 11.07
N THR A 251 6.13 -27.09 11.45
CA THR A 251 6.45 -28.19 10.53
C THR A 251 5.65 -29.47 10.86
N PRO A 252 4.31 -29.42 10.81
CA PRO A 252 3.44 -30.52 11.20
C PRO A 252 3.52 -31.68 10.19
N ASP A 253 3.05 -32.85 10.63
CA ASP A 253 2.83 -34.00 9.77
C ASP A 253 1.72 -33.71 8.71
N PRO A 254 1.76 -34.38 7.55
CA PRO A 254 0.76 -34.21 6.50
C PRO A 254 -0.62 -34.71 6.93
N GLN A 255 -1.68 -34.17 6.32
CA GLN A 255 -3.06 -34.54 6.63
C GLN A 255 -3.73 -35.24 5.43
N SER A 256 -4.76 -34.63 4.84
CA SER A 256 -5.62 -35.27 3.83
C SER A 256 -5.05 -35.23 2.41
N ASP A 257 -4.10 -34.35 2.13
CA ASP A 257 -3.54 -34.20 0.78
C ASP A 257 -2.36 -35.17 0.54
N PRO A 258 -2.49 -36.15 -0.38
CA PRO A 258 -1.47 -37.17 -0.62
C PRO A 258 -0.17 -36.64 -1.21
N ILE A 259 -0.12 -35.38 -1.68
CA ILE A 259 1.11 -34.78 -2.21
C ILE A 259 1.88 -33.94 -1.18
N THR A 260 1.39 -33.88 0.07
CA THR A 260 2.04 -33.15 1.17
C THR A 260 2.88 -34.08 2.05
N ARG A 261 4.04 -33.59 2.50
CA ARG A 261 4.90 -34.26 3.48
C ARG A 261 5.35 -33.26 4.54
N ARG A 262 5.79 -33.79 5.69
CA ARG A 262 6.55 -32.99 6.66
C ARG A 262 7.80 -32.46 5.97
N VAL A 263 8.18 -31.21 6.24
CA VAL A 263 9.35 -30.62 5.60
C VAL A 263 10.59 -31.47 5.85
N THR A 264 11.33 -31.75 4.78
CA THR A 264 12.59 -32.49 4.86
C THR A 264 13.76 -31.53 5.07
N GLU A 265 14.86 -32.04 5.62
CA GLU A 265 16.08 -31.24 5.78
C GLU A 265 16.62 -30.75 4.43
N GLU A 266 16.50 -31.57 3.39
CA GLU A 266 16.92 -31.21 2.02
C GLU A 266 16.07 -30.08 1.43
N ASP A 267 14.74 -30.19 1.50
CA ASP A 267 13.85 -29.13 0.98
C ASP A 267 14.04 -27.82 1.76
N LEU A 268 14.24 -27.91 3.08
CA LEU A 268 14.54 -26.76 3.91
C LEU A 268 15.87 -26.11 3.51
N ARG A 269 16.90 -26.92 3.25
CA ARG A 269 18.21 -26.45 2.81
C ARG A 269 18.14 -25.75 1.46
N VAL A 270 17.45 -26.34 0.47
CA VAL A 270 17.26 -25.76 -0.86
C VAL A 270 16.52 -24.43 -0.76
N ALA A 271 15.43 -24.37 0.00
CA ALA A 271 14.67 -23.15 0.22
C ALA A 271 15.49 -22.05 0.93
N ALA A 272 16.27 -22.43 1.95
CA ALA A 272 17.15 -21.50 2.66
C ALA A 272 18.25 -20.93 1.74
N LYS A 273 18.87 -21.79 0.92
CA LYS A 273 19.90 -21.38 -0.04
C LYS A 273 19.33 -20.42 -1.09
N ALA A 274 18.13 -20.69 -1.60
CA ALA A 274 17.41 -19.78 -2.51
C ALA A 274 17.09 -18.44 -1.84
N ALA A 275 16.62 -18.44 -0.59
CA ALA A 275 16.35 -17.22 0.18
C ALA A 275 17.60 -16.35 0.38
N VAL A 276 18.75 -16.96 0.69
CA VAL A 276 20.04 -16.23 0.79
C VAL A 276 20.45 -15.62 -0.56
N ALA A 277 20.25 -16.34 -1.66
CA ALA A 277 20.55 -15.82 -3.00
C ALA A 277 19.66 -14.61 -3.35
N LEU A 278 18.37 -14.66 -3.02
CA LEU A 278 17.44 -13.54 -3.19
C LEU A 278 17.86 -12.31 -2.37
N ASP A 279 18.20 -12.50 -1.09
CA ASP A 279 18.67 -11.41 -0.21
C ASP A 279 19.88 -10.67 -0.83
N ARG A 280 20.82 -11.42 -1.40
CA ARG A 280 22.02 -10.88 -2.06
C ARG A 280 21.70 -10.17 -3.38
N LEU A 281 20.86 -10.76 -4.23
CA LEU A 281 20.43 -10.16 -5.50
C LEU A 281 19.73 -8.81 -5.27
N ILE A 282 18.79 -8.80 -4.32
CA ILE A 282 18.00 -7.61 -3.98
C ILE A 282 18.92 -6.49 -3.49
N ALA A 283 19.90 -6.82 -2.65
CA ALA A 283 20.89 -5.85 -2.17
C ALA A 283 21.75 -5.31 -3.32
N GLU A 284 22.28 -6.18 -4.19
CA GLU A 284 23.12 -5.77 -5.33
C GLU A 284 22.37 -4.83 -6.28
N LYS A 285 21.14 -5.17 -6.67
CA LYS A 285 20.35 -4.38 -7.62
C LYS A 285 19.57 -3.23 -6.98
N SER A 286 19.62 -3.12 -5.65
CA SER A 286 18.86 -2.14 -4.85
C SER A 286 17.37 -2.17 -5.24
N LEU A 287 16.76 -3.35 -5.14
CA LEU A 287 15.34 -3.52 -5.47
C LEU A 287 14.45 -3.18 -4.26
N ASP A 288 13.21 -2.79 -4.54
CA ASP A 288 12.13 -2.58 -3.57
C ASP A 288 10.94 -3.52 -3.82
N GLY A 289 10.99 -4.36 -4.87
CA GLY A 289 10.01 -5.41 -5.20
C GLY A 289 10.53 -6.29 -6.34
N LEU A 290 9.91 -7.46 -6.57
CA LEU A 290 10.29 -8.36 -7.65
C LEU A 290 9.08 -9.16 -8.16
N ALA A 291 8.70 -8.93 -9.42
CA ALA A 291 7.82 -9.81 -10.18
C ALA A 291 8.68 -10.78 -10.98
N TYR A 292 8.39 -12.07 -10.92
CA TYR A 292 9.24 -13.09 -11.52
C TYR A 292 8.47 -14.28 -12.09
N TYR A 293 8.98 -14.85 -13.17
CA TYR A 293 8.67 -16.21 -13.58
C TYR A 293 9.70 -16.70 -14.61
N TYR A 294 10.17 -17.94 -14.41
CA TYR A 294 11.05 -18.62 -15.34
C TYR A 294 11.07 -20.12 -15.03
N GLU A 295 10.97 -21.00 -16.03
CA GLU A 295 10.95 -22.45 -15.80
C GLU A 295 12.34 -23.09 -15.68
N GLY A 296 13.35 -22.52 -16.34
CA GLY A 296 14.65 -23.18 -16.56
C GLY A 296 14.55 -24.49 -17.35
N GLU A 297 15.68 -25.07 -17.75
CA GLU A 297 15.71 -26.36 -18.42
C GLU A 297 15.35 -27.52 -17.45
N PRO A 298 14.59 -28.54 -17.88
CA PRO A 298 14.29 -29.71 -17.04
C PRO A 298 15.53 -30.31 -16.36
N GLY A 299 15.49 -30.44 -15.04
CA GLY A 299 16.60 -31.00 -14.24
C GLY A 299 17.82 -30.10 -14.06
N SER A 300 17.81 -28.87 -14.59
CA SER A 300 18.92 -27.93 -14.42
C SER A 300 18.93 -27.30 -13.01
N PRO A 301 20.10 -26.84 -12.52
CA PRO A 301 20.18 -26.03 -11.30
C PRO A 301 19.31 -24.78 -11.34
N MET A 302 19.09 -24.22 -12.55
CA MET A 302 18.21 -23.07 -12.75
C MET A 302 16.75 -23.40 -12.44
N ARG A 303 16.26 -24.55 -12.93
CA ARG A 303 14.90 -25.01 -12.61
C ARG A 303 14.73 -25.29 -11.13
N GLU A 304 15.72 -25.92 -10.50
CA GLU A 304 15.71 -26.15 -9.04
C GLU A 304 15.60 -24.82 -8.27
N LEU A 305 16.44 -23.84 -8.59
CA LEU A 305 16.42 -22.54 -7.95
C LEU A 305 15.09 -21.80 -8.14
N MET A 306 14.62 -21.69 -9.38
CA MET A 306 13.40 -20.94 -9.69
C MET A 306 12.14 -21.57 -9.11
N ALA A 307 12.11 -22.89 -8.95
CA ALA A 307 11.00 -23.60 -8.32
C ALA A 307 10.94 -23.39 -6.80
N ASN A 308 12.07 -23.09 -6.14
CA ASN A 308 12.20 -23.08 -4.68
C ASN A 308 12.25 -21.67 -4.06
N LEU A 309 11.67 -20.66 -4.71
CA LEU A 309 11.68 -19.28 -4.22
C LEU A 309 10.59 -18.98 -3.16
N ILE A 310 9.57 -19.85 -3.02
CA ILE A 310 8.33 -19.57 -2.24
C ILE A 310 8.61 -19.12 -0.80
N VAL A 311 9.51 -19.82 -0.09
CA VAL A 311 9.84 -19.51 1.31
C VAL A 311 10.55 -18.17 1.43
N GLY A 312 11.63 -17.98 0.67
CA GLY A 312 12.38 -16.72 0.64
C GLY A 312 11.48 -15.53 0.27
N ASN A 313 10.58 -15.74 -0.68
CA ASN A 313 9.66 -14.71 -1.11
C ASN A 313 8.64 -14.34 -0.04
N SER A 314 8.16 -15.30 0.75
CA SER A 314 7.23 -15.03 1.86
C SER A 314 7.92 -14.28 3.01
N LEU A 315 9.19 -14.60 3.30
CA LEU A 315 10.01 -13.84 4.26
C LEU A 315 10.19 -12.39 3.80
N LEU A 316 10.55 -12.19 2.52
CA LEU A 316 10.73 -10.88 1.91
C LEU A 316 9.42 -10.07 1.89
N THR A 317 8.31 -10.71 1.52
CA THR A 317 6.98 -10.07 1.49
C THR A 317 6.60 -9.58 2.88
N ALA A 318 6.82 -10.38 3.92
CA ALA A 318 6.57 -9.95 5.30
C ALA A 318 7.51 -8.85 5.80
N ALA A 319 8.72 -8.77 5.24
CA ALA A 319 9.65 -7.68 5.47
C ALA A 319 9.34 -6.42 4.63
N GLY A 320 8.16 -6.35 4.01
CA GLY A 320 7.70 -5.23 3.19
C GLY A 320 8.38 -5.11 1.83
N PHE A 321 8.87 -6.22 1.28
CA PHE A 321 9.37 -6.34 -0.09
C PHE A 321 8.38 -7.19 -0.92
N PRO A 322 7.50 -6.59 -1.73
CA PRO A 322 6.54 -7.33 -2.54
C PRO A 322 7.24 -8.26 -3.53
N MET A 323 6.92 -9.54 -3.44
CA MET A 323 7.31 -10.57 -4.39
C MET A 323 6.06 -11.03 -5.13
N CYS A 324 6.11 -11.20 -6.45
CA CYS A 324 4.95 -11.66 -7.20
C CYS A 324 5.34 -12.72 -8.22
N GLY A 325 4.64 -13.85 -8.21
CA GLY A 325 4.85 -14.92 -9.18
C GLY A 325 4.35 -14.52 -10.58
N GLU A 326 4.60 -15.40 -11.55
CA GLU A 326 4.02 -15.35 -12.90
C GLU A 326 4.34 -14.05 -13.67
N ALA A 327 5.43 -13.39 -13.24
CA ALA A 327 5.85 -12.06 -13.68
C ALA A 327 4.73 -11.00 -13.60
N ASP A 328 3.80 -11.14 -12.64
CA ASP A 328 2.70 -10.20 -12.46
C ASP A 328 3.16 -8.90 -11.79
N LEU A 329 3.55 -7.96 -12.64
CA LEU A 329 3.99 -6.64 -12.23
C LEU A 329 2.86 -5.80 -11.61
N LYS A 330 1.61 -6.00 -12.05
CA LYS A 330 0.46 -5.21 -11.60
C LYS A 330 0.13 -5.58 -10.15
N THR A 331 0.08 -6.86 -9.84
CA THR A 331 -0.15 -7.31 -8.47
C THR A 331 1.04 -7.02 -7.56
N CYS A 332 2.28 -7.08 -8.06
CA CYS A 332 3.46 -6.64 -7.29
C CYS A 332 3.32 -5.18 -6.81
N VAL A 333 2.82 -4.28 -7.66
CA VAL A 333 2.52 -2.89 -7.28
C VAL A 333 1.36 -2.81 -6.27
N ALA A 334 0.30 -3.60 -6.45
CA ALA A 334 -0.83 -3.66 -5.51
C ALA A 334 -0.37 -4.11 -4.10
N MET A 335 0.49 -5.13 -4.04
CA MET A 335 1.10 -5.61 -2.79
C MET A 335 1.94 -4.51 -2.13
N MET A 336 2.73 -3.76 -2.92
CA MET A 336 3.48 -2.61 -2.41
C MET A 336 2.56 -1.60 -1.73
N ILE A 337 1.48 -1.20 -2.41
CA ILE A 337 0.54 -0.19 -1.90
C ILE A 337 -0.02 -0.63 -0.54
N LEU A 338 -0.50 -1.87 -0.42
CA LEU A 338 -1.09 -2.39 0.81
C LEU A 338 -0.07 -2.53 1.95
N ASP A 339 1.19 -2.85 1.65
CA ASP A 339 2.24 -2.92 2.68
C ASP A 339 2.57 -1.52 3.21
N ARG A 340 2.64 -0.52 2.32
CA ARG A 340 2.87 0.87 2.72
C ARG A 340 1.67 1.45 3.47
N LEU A 341 0.48 0.85 3.36
CA LEU A 341 -0.66 1.13 4.24
C LEU A 341 -0.62 0.36 5.57
N GLU A 342 0.43 -0.43 5.81
CA GLU A 342 0.64 -1.25 7.02
C GLU A 342 -0.47 -2.28 7.24
N ALA A 343 -1.06 -2.73 6.13
CA ALA A 343 -2.18 -3.66 6.10
C ALA A 343 -1.84 -5.03 5.53
N GLY A 344 -0.55 -5.28 5.23
CA GLY A 344 -0.08 -6.50 4.60
C GLY A 344 0.07 -6.33 3.09
N GLY A 345 -0.64 -7.12 2.29
CA GLY A 345 -0.40 -7.17 0.84
C GLY A 345 0.16 -8.53 0.43
N SER A 346 -0.60 -9.58 0.75
CA SER A 346 -0.31 -10.95 0.30
C SER A 346 -0.77 -11.14 -1.13
N PHE A 347 -0.02 -11.92 -1.90
CA PHE A 347 -0.43 -12.38 -3.22
C PHE A 347 -1.61 -13.35 -3.09
N ALA A 348 -2.68 -13.13 -3.86
CA ALA A 348 -3.87 -13.95 -3.77
C ALA A 348 -4.63 -14.01 -5.11
N GLU A 349 -5.44 -15.05 -5.24
CA GLU A 349 -6.44 -15.28 -6.25
C GLU A 349 -7.69 -15.91 -5.63
N PHE A 350 -8.73 -16.12 -6.45
CA PHE A 350 -9.91 -16.87 -6.04
C PHE A 350 -9.75 -18.36 -6.31
N HIS A 351 -10.00 -19.14 -5.26
CA HIS A 351 -10.09 -20.59 -5.26
C HIS A 351 -11.57 -21.04 -5.29
N PRO A 352 -11.90 -22.34 -5.11
CA PRO A 352 -13.28 -22.81 -5.17
C PRO A 352 -14.26 -22.04 -4.26
N ILE A 353 -15.48 -21.87 -4.78
CA ILE A 353 -16.58 -21.18 -4.11
C ILE A 353 -17.39 -22.21 -3.30
N ASP A 354 -17.67 -21.89 -2.05
CA ASP A 354 -18.64 -22.65 -1.25
C ASP A 354 -20.01 -21.98 -1.31
N PHE A 355 -20.91 -22.54 -2.14
CA PHE A 355 -22.27 -22.04 -2.27
C PHE A 355 -23.19 -22.42 -1.10
N ARG A 356 -22.79 -23.33 -0.21
CA ARG A 356 -23.60 -23.74 0.95
C ARG A 356 -23.47 -22.72 2.07
N GLU A 357 -22.23 -22.30 2.33
CA GLU A 357 -21.92 -21.33 3.39
C GLU A 357 -21.70 -19.90 2.85
N GLY A 358 -21.67 -19.71 1.53
CA GLY A 358 -21.70 -18.40 0.89
C GLY A 358 -20.38 -17.63 0.95
N PHE A 359 -19.25 -18.33 0.89
CA PHE A 359 -17.91 -17.74 0.87
C PHE A 359 -17.11 -18.23 -0.34
N VAL A 360 -16.05 -17.51 -0.69
CA VAL A 360 -15.05 -17.94 -1.69
C VAL A 360 -13.71 -18.14 -0.98
N LEU A 361 -12.98 -19.20 -1.34
CA LEU A 361 -11.62 -19.33 -0.85
C LEU A 361 -10.72 -18.29 -1.54
N VAL A 362 -9.92 -17.59 -0.76
CA VAL A 362 -8.97 -16.57 -1.22
C VAL A 362 -7.58 -16.98 -0.78
N GLY A 363 -6.63 -17.05 -1.72
CA GLY A 363 -5.33 -17.65 -1.44
C GLY A 363 -4.43 -17.73 -2.67
N HIS A 364 -3.24 -18.30 -2.50
CA HIS A 364 -2.32 -18.66 -3.58
C HIS A 364 -1.28 -19.65 -3.00
N ASP A 365 -0.46 -20.25 -3.86
CA ASP A 365 0.71 -21.05 -3.42
C ASP A 365 1.88 -20.21 -2.85
N GLY A 366 1.78 -18.87 -2.92
CA GLY A 366 2.81 -17.94 -2.47
C GLY A 366 3.24 -16.95 -3.54
N PRO A 367 3.85 -15.83 -3.15
CA PRO A 367 4.35 -15.53 -1.81
C PRO A 367 3.41 -14.71 -0.93
N HIS A 368 3.58 -14.82 0.38
CA HIS A 368 2.60 -14.28 1.31
C HIS A 368 3.19 -13.42 2.42
N HIS A 369 2.41 -12.45 2.87
CA HIS A 369 2.78 -11.53 3.94
C HIS A 369 2.53 -12.17 5.31
N ILE A 370 3.48 -12.95 5.83
CA ILE A 370 3.24 -13.75 7.06
C ILE A 370 2.91 -12.93 8.32
N ASN A 371 3.25 -11.63 8.39
CA ASN A 371 2.87 -10.77 9.53
C ASN A 371 1.36 -10.55 9.69
N ILE A 372 0.56 -10.80 8.64
CA ILE A 372 -0.91 -10.72 8.69
C ILE A 372 -1.57 -12.11 8.86
N ALA A 373 -0.78 -13.14 9.17
CA ALA A 373 -1.28 -14.48 9.42
C ALA A 373 -2.14 -14.59 10.69
N GLU A 374 -3.11 -15.48 10.64
CA GLU A 374 -3.79 -16.06 11.79
C GLU A 374 -2.90 -17.19 12.35
N GLY A 375 -2.35 -16.99 13.55
CA GLY A 375 -1.46 -17.95 14.18
C GLY A 375 -0.09 -18.07 13.50
N LYS A 376 0.63 -19.15 13.82
CA LYS A 376 1.96 -19.41 13.26
C LYS A 376 1.81 -20.10 11.88
N PRO A 377 2.43 -19.56 10.81
CA PRO A 377 2.39 -20.19 9.49
C PRO A 377 3.01 -21.59 9.46
N VAL A 378 2.61 -22.40 8.50
CA VAL A 378 3.03 -23.80 8.35
C VAL A 378 3.92 -23.97 7.12
N LEU A 379 4.96 -24.79 7.25
CA LEU A 379 5.85 -25.19 6.16
C LEU A 379 5.69 -26.69 5.88
N ARG A 380 5.42 -27.04 4.61
CA ARG A 380 5.28 -28.43 4.13
C ARG A 380 6.14 -28.67 2.92
N SER A 381 6.60 -29.91 2.71
CA SER A 381 7.18 -30.32 1.43
C SER A 381 6.06 -30.80 0.50
N LEU A 382 6.10 -30.37 -0.76
CA LEU A 382 5.17 -30.79 -1.80
C LEU A 382 5.90 -31.65 -2.83
N ASP A 383 5.30 -32.79 -3.20
CA ASP A 383 5.83 -33.70 -4.23
C ASP A 383 5.85 -33.09 -5.62
N ARG A 384 4.99 -32.09 -5.84
CA ARG A 384 4.85 -31.32 -7.08
C ARG A 384 4.14 -30.01 -6.78
N TYR A 385 4.55 -28.92 -7.44
CA TYR A 385 3.80 -27.66 -7.39
C TYR A 385 2.59 -27.70 -8.34
N HIS A 386 1.53 -26.98 -7.99
CA HIS A 386 0.34 -26.87 -8.84
C HIS A 386 0.61 -25.85 -9.96
N GLY A 387 0.32 -26.21 -11.22
CA GLY A 387 0.43 -25.30 -12.35
C GLY A 387 1.86 -24.95 -12.82
N LYS A 388 2.91 -25.38 -12.12
CA LYS A 388 4.31 -25.10 -12.51
C LYS A 388 5.26 -26.28 -12.24
N PRO A 389 6.40 -26.37 -12.96
CA PRO A 389 7.40 -27.40 -12.70
C PRO A 389 8.05 -27.28 -11.31
N GLY A 390 8.40 -28.42 -10.72
CA GLY A 390 9.21 -28.49 -9.50
C GLY A 390 8.48 -29.11 -8.30
N ALA A 391 9.22 -29.22 -7.20
CA ALA A 391 8.83 -29.77 -5.91
C ALA A 391 9.69 -29.09 -4.84
N GLY A 392 9.28 -29.16 -3.57
CA GLY A 392 10.03 -28.58 -2.45
C GLY A 392 9.15 -27.98 -1.38
N ALA A 393 9.73 -27.10 -0.55
CA ALA A 393 9.03 -26.47 0.56
C ALA A 393 8.00 -25.44 0.08
N SER A 394 6.83 -25.42 0.70
CA SER A 394 5.72 -24.48 0.45
C SER A 394 5.16 -23.93 1.76
N VAL A 395 4.57 -22.74 1.69
CA VAL A 395 4.04 -21.99 2.84
C VAL A 395 2.51 -22.05 2.84
N GLU A 396 1.96 -22.55 3.95
CA GLU A 396 0.53 -22.63 4.22
C GLU A 396 0.18 -21.72 5.42
N PHE A 397 -0.76 -20.81 5.25
CA PHE A 397 -1.41 -20.14 6.39
C PHE A 397 -2.79 -19.60 6.01
N LYS A 398 -3.45 -18.97 6.98
CA LYS A 398 -4.72 -18.27 6.85
C LYS A 398 -4.53 -16.82 7.25
N ILE A 399 -5.11 -15.85 6.53
CA ILE A 399 -5.05 -14.45 7.00
C ILE A 399 -5.86 -14.28 8.29
N ARG A 400 -5.46 -13.31 9.12
CA ARG A 400 -6.18 -12.96 10.35
C ARG A 400 -7.68 -12.84 10.13
N GLU A 401 -8.47 -13.38 11.06
CA GLU A 401 -9.93 -13.25 11.03
C GLU A 401 -10.36 -11.78 11.18
N GLY A 402 -11.45 -11.40 10.51
CA GLY A 402 -12.00 -10.04 10.53
C GLY A 402 -11.93 -9.31 9.17
N PRO A 403 -11.99 -7.96 9.18
CA PRO A 403 -12.05 -7.15 7.97
C PRO A 403 -10.89 -7.44 7.02
N ILE A 404 -11.18 -7.56 5.72
CA ILE A 404 -10.18 -7.70 4.65
C ILE A 404 -10.49 -6.78 3.48
N THR A 405 -9.45 -6.42 2.72
CA THR A 405 -9.55 -5.68 1.46
C THR A 405 -8.78 -6.40 0.35
N LEU A 406 -9.38 -6.46 -0.83
CA LEU A 406 -8.75 -6.88 -2.08
C LEU A 406 -8.41 -5.64 -2.91
N LEU A 407 -7.18 -5.58 -3.43
CA LEU A 407 -6.77 -4.60 -4.43
C LEU A 407 -6.26 -5.33 -5.68
N GLY A 408 -7.06 -5.30 -6.74
CA GLY A 408 -6.64 -5.66 -8.09
C GLY A 408 -6.14 -4.43 -8.85
N ILE A 409 -5.08 -4.60 -9.64
CA ILE A 409 -4.64 -3.60 -10.62
C ILE A 409 -4.77 -4.24 -12.01
N THR A 410 -5.64 -3.66 -12.83
CA THR A 410 -5.87 -4.09 -14.21
C THR A 410 -5.54 -2.96 -15.19
N GLN A 411 -5.80 -3.17 -16.47
CA GLN A 411 -5.66 -2.16 -17.52
C GLN A 411 -6.99 -1.92 -18.23
N THR A 412 -7.22 -0.67 -18.63
CA THR A 412 -8.31 -0.30 -19.54
C THR A 412 -7.98 -0.74 -20.97
N GLU A 413 -8.94 -0.62 -21.88
CA GLU A 413 -8.76 -0.84 -23.31
C GLU A 413 -7.67 0.05 -23.95
N THR A 414 -7.34 1.16 -23.30
CA THR A 414 -6.26 2.09 -23.69
C THR A 414 -4.92 1.79 -23.01
N GLY A 415 -4.83 0.68 -22.26
CA GLY A 415 -3.61 0.25 -21.56
C GLY A 415 -3.34 0.99 -20.24
N ARG A 416 -4.21 1.91 -19.81
CA ARG A 416 -4.05 2.67 -18.56
C ARG A 416 -4.35 1.78 -17.36
N CYS A 417 -3.54 1.86 -16.31
CA CYS A 417 -3.83 1.16 -15.05
C CYS A 417 -5.16 1.60 -14.43
N LYS A 418 -5.88 0.65 -13.84
CA LYS A 418 -7.16 0.83 -13.13
C LYS A 418 -7.16 0.00 -11.86
N PHE A 419 -7.68 0.57 -10.78
CA PHE A 419 -7.89 -0.15 -9.51
C PHE A 419 -9.27 -0.82 -9.51
N VAL A 420 -9.31 -2.06 -9.01
CA VAL A 420 -10.54 -2.79 -8.67
C VAL A 420 -10.44 -3.18 -7.20
N VAL A 421 -11.38 -2.71 -6.40
CA VAL A 421 -11.32 -2.79 -4.94
C VAL A 421 -12.56 -3.48 -4.39
N ALA A 422 -12.36 -4.37 -3.43
CA ALA A 422 -13.45 -5.00 -2.69
C ALA A 422 -13.11 -5.14 -1.22
N GLU A 423 -14.09 -4.93 -0.35
CA GLU A 423 -13.99 -5.19 1.08
C GLU A 423 -14.87 -6.37 1.48
N GLY A 424 -14.39 -7.16 2.44
CA GLY A 424 -15.07 -8.33 2.95
C GLY A 424 -14.62 -8.69 4.35
N GLN A 425 -14.81 -9.95 4.71
CA GLN A 425 -14.41 -10.54 5.99
C GLN A 425 -13.67 -11.86 5.76
N SER A 426 -12.53 -12.04 6.42
CA SER A 426 -11.91 -13.35 6.67
C SER A 426 -12.67 -14.02 7.80
N VAL A 427 -13.41 -15.09 7.49
CA VAL A 427 -14.27 -15.78 8.47
C VAL A 427 -13.64 -17.05 9.04
N LYS A 428 -14.05 -17.42 10.25
CA LYS A 428 -13.60 -18.64 10.92
C LYS A 428 -14.03 -19.90 10.16
N GLY A 429 -13.19 -20.94 10.20
CA GLY A 429 -13.52 -22.26 9.64
C GLY A 429 -12.30 -23.02 9.13
N PRO A 430 -12.50 -24.30 8.76
CA PRO A 430 -11.44 -25.12 8.19
C PRO A 430 -11.02 -24.60 6.80
N ILE A 431 -9.76 -24.85 6.46
CA ILE A 431 -9.20 -24.61 5.13
C ILE A 431 -8.53 -25.91 4.62
N PRO A 432 -8.42 -26.12 3.29
CA PRO A 432 -7.74 -27.30 2.76
C PRO A 432 -6.27 -27.35 3.18
N ALA A 433 -5.81 -28.48 3.75
CA ALA A 433 -4.41 -28.72 4.10
C ALA A 433 -3.58 -29.09 2.85
N THR A 434 -3.47 -28.14 1.92
CA THR A 434 -2.90 -28.32 0.58
C THR A 434 -1.46 -27.81 0.45
N GLY A 435 -0.90 -27.21 1.50
CA GLY A 435 0.38 -26.51 1.41
C GLY A 435 0.29 -25.12 0.78
N ASN A 436 -0.93 -24.62 0.52
CA ASN A 436 -1.23 -23.30 -0.03
C ASN A 436 -2.01 -22.46 0.99
N THR A 437 -1.83 -21.15 0.91
CA THR A 437 -2.64 -20.21 1.70
C THR A 437 -4.08 -20.25 1.23
N ASN A 438 -4.99 -20.34 2.17
CA ASN A 438 -6.42 -20.32 1.92
C ASN A 438 -7.11 -19.55 3.05
N THR A 439 -8.04 -18.68 2.68
CA THR A 439 -8.87 -17.92 3.61
C THR A 439 -10.31 -17.99 3.15
N ARG A 440 -11.24 -18.15 4.09
CA ARG A 440 -12.68 -18.06 3.80
C ARG A 440 -13.06 -16.58 3.65
N GLY A 441 -13.15 -16.08 2.42
CA GLY A 441 -13.54 -14.71 2.11
C GLY A 441 -15.06 -14.59 1.97
N TYR A 442 -15.67 -13.82 2.86
CA TYR A 442 -17.10 -13.50 2.85
C TYR A 442 -17.30 -12.05 2.38
N PHE A 443 -18.15 -11.85 1.37
CA PHE A 443 -18.36 -10.56 0.70
C PHE A 443 -19.85 -10.27 0.52
N LEU A 444 -20.23 -9.01 0.74
CA LEU A 444 -21.62 -8.54 0.62
C LEU A 444 -21.99 -8.17 -0.82
N PRO A 445 -23.29 -8.22 -1.19
CA PRO A 445 -24.40 -8.76 -0.40
C PRO A 445 -24.44 -10.30 -0.36
N ASP A 446 -23.80 -10.96 -1.33
CA ASP A 446 -23.61 -12.41 -1.39
C ASP A 446 -22.46 -12.76 -2.35
N VAL A 447 -21.89 -13.96 -2.22
CA VAL A 447 -20.74 -14.40 -3.02
C VAL A 447 -20.98 -14.36 -4.53
N ARG A 448 -22.21 -14.60 -5.01
CA ARG A 448 -22.52 -14.59 -6.45
C ARG A 448 -22.57 -13.17 -6.99
N THR A 449 -23.26 -12.27 -6.28
CA THR A 449 -23.35 -10.86 -6.66
C THR A 449 -21.98 -10.21 -6.60
N PHE A 450 -21.22 -10.44 -5.52
CA PHE A 450 -19.86 -9.94 -5.38
C PHE A 450 -18.97 -10.39 -6.55
N LEU A 451 -18.86 -11.70 -6.79
CA LEU A 451 -17.97 -12.20 -7.83
C LEU A 451 -18.37 -11.72 -9.23
N ARG A 452 -19.68 -11.59 -9.51
CA ARG A 452 -20.16 -11.00 -10.77
C ARG A 452 -19.75 -9.53 -10.92
N ARG A 453 -19.81 -8.73 -9.85
CA ARG A 453 -19.35 -7.34 -9.87
C ARG A 453 -17.83 -7.26 -10.04
N TRP A 454 -17.08 -8.12 -9.34
CA TRP A 454 -15.63 -8.20 -9.48
C TRP A 454 -15.22 -8.47 -10.92
N VAL A 455 -15.73 -9.54 -11.55
CA VAL A 455 -15.35 -9.88 -12.93
C VAL A 455 -15.85 -8.88 -13.97
N ALA A 456 -16.95 -8.16 -13.70
CA ALA A 456 -17.47 -7.14 -14.60
C ALA A 456 -16.51 -5.96 -14.79
N GLU A 457 -15.60 -5.72 -13.84
CA GLU A 457 -14.60 -4.66 -13.93
C GLU A 457 -13.35 -5.04 -14.75
N GLY A 458 -13.28 -6.28 -15.26
CA GLY A 458 -12.16 -6.83 -16.02
C GLY A 458 -10.84 -6.90 -15.24
N PRO A 459 -10.81 -7.45 -14.01
CA PRO A 459 -9.59 -7.58 -13.23
C PRO A 459 -8.68 -8.66 -13.80
N THR A 460 -7.41 -8.62 -13.41
CA THR A 460 -6.54 -9.80 -13.40
C THR A 460 -7.12 -10.89 -12.49
N HIS A 461 -6.72 -12.14 -12.71
CA HIS A 461 -7.08 -13.21 -11.77
C HIS A 461 -6.38 -13.04 -10.41
N HIS A 462 -5.18 -12.47 -10.40
CA HIS A 462 -4.47 -12.08 -9.18
C HIS A 462 -4.89 -10.73 -8.61
N PHE A 463 -4.71 -10.59 -7.31
CA PHE A 463 -4.85 -9.35 -6.57
C PHE A 463 -4.04 -9.40 -5.27
N ALA A 464 -3.86 -8.24 -4.64
CA ALA A 464 -3.25 -8.15 -3.32
C ALA A 464 -4.33 -8.18 -2.22
N LEU A 465 -4.09 -8.98 -1.17
CA LEU A 465 -4.97 -9.17 -0.03
C LEU A 465 -4.39 -8.49 1.23
N ALA A 466 -5.19 -7.68 1.89
CA ALA A 466 -4.85 -6.98 3.12
C ALA A 466 -5.89 -7.17 4.23
N VAL A 467 -5.48 -6.90 5.47
CA VAL A 467 -6.39 -6.77 6.62
C VAL A 467 -6.96 -5.34 6.70
N GLY A 468 -8.14 -5.20 7.28
CA GLY A 468 -8.86 -3.92 7.39
C GLY A 468 -9.76 -3.61 6.19
N HIS A 469 -10.57 -2.57 6.34
CA HIS A 469 -11.37 -1.96 5.28
C HIS A 469 -10.66 -0.68 4.83
N LEU A 470 -10.18 -0.69 3.58
CA LEU A 470 -9.27 0.34 3.03
C LEU A 470 -9.81 0.99 1.75
N ALA A 471 -11.06 0.73 1.36
CA ALA A 471 -11.58 1.13 0.05
C ALA A 471 -11.51 2.64 -0.18
N ASP A 472 -11.81 3.45 0.83
CA ASP A 472 -11.75 4.91 0.70
C ASP A 472 -10.31 5.43 0.62
N THR A 473 -9.38 4.87 1.41
CA THR A 473 -7.95 5.18 1.30
C THR A 473 -7.41 4.83 -0.10
N LEU A 474 -7.77 3.65 -0.62
CA LEU A 474 -7.36 3.20 -1.96
C LEU A 474 -7.98 4.06 -3.08
N ARG A 475 -9.22 4.50 -2.91
CA ARG A 475 -9.87 5.48 -3.80
C ARG A 475 -9.10 6.80 -3.81
N HIS A 476 -8.70 7.32 -2.66
CA HIS A 476 -7.90 8.54 -2.58
C HIS A 476 -6.53 8.39 -3.24
N ILE A 477 -5.86 7.24 -3.09
CA ILE A 477 -4.60 6.93 -3.79
C ILE A 477 -4.82 6.92 -5.30
N ALA A 478 -5.83 6.20 -5.79
CA ALA A 478 -6.13 6.12 -7.22
C ALA A 478 -6.45 7.49 -7.81
N GLU A 479 -7.28 8.30 -7.13
CA GLU A 479 -7.62 9.65 -7.56
C GLU A 479 -6.39 10.56 -7.63
N THR A 480 -5.49 10.42 -6.66
CA THR A 480 -4.24 11.15 -6.58
C THR A 480 -3.28 10.80 -7.71
N LEU A 481 -3.21 9.52 -8.07
CA LEU A 481 -2.46 9.02 -9.23
C LEU A 481 -3.22 9.21 -10.56
N THR A 482 -4.41 9.81 -10.53
CA THR A 482 -5.28 10.03 -11.70
C THR A 482 -5.76 8.73 -12.39
N LEU A 483 -5.79 7.63 -11.65
CA LEU A 483 -6.23 6.32 -12.11
C LEU A 483 -7.74 6.13 -11.91
N PRO A 484 -8.43 5.41 -12.81
CA PRO A 484 -9.78 4.91 -12.54
C PRO A 484 -9.77 3.95 -11.35
N CYS A 485 -10.83 3.98 -10.55
CA CYS A 485 -11.03 3.09 -9.41
C CYS A 485 -12.48 2.61 -9.37
N ALA A 486 -12.68 1.30 -9.30
CA ALA A 486 -13.98 0.67 -9.11
C ALA A 486 -14.03 -0.02 -7.75
N ILE A 487 -14.97 0.36 -6.89
CA ILE A 487 -15.24 -0.32 -5.62
C ILE A 487 -16.47 -1.22 -5.84
N VAL A 488 -16.27 -2.53 -5.84
CA VAL A 488 -17.32 -3.50 -6.23
C VAL A 488 -18.08 -4.09 -5.03
N ALA A 489 -17.48 -4.02 -3.84
CA ALA A 489 -18.08 -4.41 -2.57
C ALA A 489 -17.50 -3.56 -1.44
N ARG A 490 -18.36 -3.13 -0.51
CA ARG A 490 -17.98 -2.46 0.73
C ARG A 490 -18.27 -3.38 1.91
N GLY A 491 -17.43 -3.29 2.93
CA GLY A 491 -17.50 -4.16 4.09
C GLY A 491 -18.62 -3.82 5.07
N ASN A 492 -19.20 -2.63 4.92
CA ASN A 492 -20.30 -2.09 5.71
C ASN A 492 -21.41 -1.66 4.75
N ASP A 493 -22.43 -2.51 4.55
CA ASP A 493 -23.77 -2.08 4.12
C ASP A 493 -24.72 -2.21 5.31
#